data_AF-A0A2N8MH67-F1
#
_entry.id   AF-A0A2N8MH67-F1
#
_cell.length_a   1.000
_cell.length_b   1.000
_cell.length_c   1.000
_cell.angle_alpha   90.00
_cell.angle_beta   90.00
_cell.angle_gamma   90.00
#
_symmetry.space_group_name_H-M   'P 1'
#
loop_
_entity.id
_entity.type
_entity.pdbx_description
1 polymer ?
#
loop_
_entity_poly.entity_id
_entity_poly.type
_entity_poly.pdbx_seq_one_letter_code
_entity_poly.pdbx_strand_id
1 'polypeptide(L)'
;MPNQRERREFDDRRRIGVLADEWRQIAGGLPFWRIDDTGPEPVVIATDLNQPLATLHGMWAPNMARYLAAMGKHSGLNLAELLWRIGGHGGHEDVTRASIELLRSLGLEPRNDRYRPR
;
A
#
# COMPACT_ATOMS: atom_id res chain seq x y z
N MET A 1 3.71 36.06 10.69
CA MET A 1 3.34 35.13 11.78
C MET A 1 2.28 34.18 11.23
N PRO A 2 2.48 32.86 11.27
CA PRO A 2 1.46 31.95 10.78
C PRO A 2 0.20 32.03 11.64
N ASN A 3 -0.96 32.04 11.01
CA ASN A 3 -2.25 32.05 11.68
C ASN A 3 -2.53 30.67 12.33
N GLN A 4 -3.55 30.59 13.18
CA GLN A 4 -3.85 29.37 13.94
C GLN A 4 -4.16 28.17 13.05
N ARG A 5 -4.73 28.40 11.86
CA ARG A 5 -5.03 27.35 10.88
C ARG A 5 -3.75 26.80 10.26
N GLU A 6 -2.84 27.66 9.84
CA GLU A 6 -1.55 27.27 9.25
C GLU A 6 -0.71 26.45 10.23
N ARG A 7 -0.77 26.78 11.53
CA ARG A 7 -0.11 25.98 12.59
C ARG A 7 -0.72 24.59 12.72
N ARG A 8 -2.05 24.47 12.73
CA ARG A 8 -2.73 23.17 12.79
C ARG A 8 -2.41 22.32 11.57
N GLU A 9 -2.48 22.90 10.37
CA GLU A 9 -2.14 22.18 9.14
C GLU A 9 -0.69 21.69 9.15
N PHE A 10 0.24 22.47 9.70
CA PHE A 10 1.62 22.05 9.89
C PHE A 10 1.76 20.89 10.89
N ASP A 11 1.11 20.99 12.06
CA ASP A 11 1.15 19.96 13.09
C ASP A 11 0.51 18.64 12.60
N ASP A 12 -0.61 18.72 11.88
CA ASP A 12 -1.30 17.57 11.29
C ASP A 12 -0.42 16.88 10.25
N ARG A 13 0.22 17.63 9.35
CA ARG A 13 1.18 17.07 8.38
C ARG A 13 2.33 16.37 9.08
N ARG A 14 2.95 17.02 10.07
CA ARG A 14 4.05 16.41 10.82
C ARG A 14 3.61 15.11 11.50
N ARG A 15 2.40 15.07 12.07
CA ARG A 15 1.83 13.87 12.69
C ARG A 15 1.62 12.75 11.66
N ILE A 16 1.11 13.08 10.47
CA ILE A 16 0.98 12.12 9.36
C ILE A 16 2.33 11.51 9.00
N GLY A 17 3.40 12.33 8.92
CA GLY A 17 4.75 11.85 8.61
C GLY A 17 5.25 10.80 9.61
N VAL A 18 5.07 11.04 10.91
CA VAL A 18 5.46 10.09 11.97
C VAL A 18 4.67 8.78 11.87
N LEU A 19 3.34 8.87 11.71
CA LEU A 19 2.49 7.69 11.58
C LEU A 19 2.78 6.90 10.28
N ALA A 20 3.22 7.58 9.23
CA ALA A 20 3.65 6.95 8.00
C ALA A 20 4.92 6.11 8.19
N ASP A 21 5.87 6.59 9.00
CA ASP A 21 7.07 5.82 9.35
C ASP A 21 6.73 4.58 10.18
N GLU A 22 5.81 4.69 11.15
CA GLU A 22 5.29 3.54 11.91
C GLU A 22 4.64 2.51 10.97
N TRP A 23 3.78 2.96 10.05
CA TRP A 23 3.16 2.09 9.05
C TRP A 23 4.21 1.43 8.13
N ARG A 24 5.26 2.17 7.72
CA ARG A 24 6.37 1.63 6.92
C ARG A 24 7.08 0.50 7.64
N GLN A 25 7.28 0.60 8.97
CA GLN A 25 7.88 -0.46 9.77
C GLN A 25 6.99 -1.70 9.82
N ILE A 26 5.69 -1.53 10.05
CA ILE A 26 4.72 -2.64 10.05
C ILE A 26 4.72 -3.34 8.69
N ALA A 27 4.50 -2.60 7.60
CA ALA A 27 4.47 -3.15 6.25
C ALA A 27 5.83 -3.77 5.84
N GLY A 28 6.94 -3.16 6.26
CA GLY A 28 8.29 -3.66 6.01
C GLY A 28 8.57 -5.02 6.65
N GLY A 29 7.96 -5.28 7.81
CA GLY A 29 8.07 -6.54 8.54
C GLY A 29 7.20 -7.69 8.01
N LEU A 30 6.22 -7.42 7.14
CA LEU A 30 5.37 -8.45 6.56
C LEU A 30 6.12 -9.26 5.48
N PRO A 31 5.75 -10.53 5.24
CA PRO A 31 6.23 -11.27 4.07
C PRO A 31 5.60 -10.69 2.79
N PHE A 32 6.11 -11.11 1.64
CA PHE A 32 5.34 -11.00 0.40
C PHE A 32 4.35 -12.16 0.35
N TRP A 33 3.14 -11.92 -0.17
CA TRP A 33 2.14 -12.97 -0.30
C TRP A 33 1.41 -12.91 -1.63
N ARG A 34 0.77 -14.04 -1.97
CA ARG A 34 -0.18 -14.19 -3.08
C ARG A 34 -1.45 -14.84 -2.55
N ILE A 35 -2.52 -14.72 -3.33
CA ILE A 35 -3.75 -15.48 -3.10
C ILE A 35 -3.77 -16.69 -4.03
N ASP A 36 -4.14 -17.84 -3.49
CA ASP A 36 -4.52 -19.03 -4.25
C ASP A 36 -6.02 -19.24 -4.09
N ASP A 37 -6.78 -19.05 -5.16
CA ASP A 37 -8.23 -19.15 -5.20
C ASP A 37 -8.71 -20.33 -6.07
N THR A 38 -7.81 -21.28 -6.36
CA THR A 38 -8.11 -22.47 -7.16
C THR A 38 -8.91 -23.53 -6.40
N GLY A 39 -8.82 -23.49 -5.06
CA GLY A 39 -9.53 -24.39 -4.15
C GLY A 39 -10.95 -23.93 -3.81
N PRO A 40 -11.66 -24.69 -2.94
CA PRO A 40 -12.98 -24.29 -2.45
C PRO A 40 -12.95 -23.02 -1.60
N GLU A 41 -11.79 -22.70 -1.02
CA GLU A 41 -11.58 -21.54 -0.15
C GLU A 41 -10.27 -20.85 -0.53
N PRO A 42 -10.25 -19.50 -0.63
CA PRO A 42 -9.02 -18.78 -0.93
C PRO A 42 -7.97 -18.93 0.18
N VAL A 43 -6.72 -19.14 -0.20
CA VAL A 43 -5.58 -19.26 0.72
C VAL A 43 -4.59 -18.14 0.48
N VAL A 44 -4.19 -17.45 1.55
CA VAL A 44 -3.10 -16.47 1.54
C VAL A 44 -1.79 -17.23 1.72
N ILE A 45 -0.88 -17.14 0.76
CA ILE A 45 0.38 -17.90 0.74
C ILE A 45 1.57 -16.93 0.76
N ALA A 46 2.47 -17.09 1.73
CA ALA A 46 3.74 -16.38 1.78
C ALA A 46 4.62 -16.83 0.60
N THR A 47 5.08 -15.90 -0.25
CA THR A 47 5.80 -16.25 -1.48
C THR A 47 7.26 -16.64 -1.25
N ASP A 48 7.86 -16.14 -0.17
CA ASP A 48 9.24 -16.43 0.24
C ASP A 48 9.40 -17.85 0.78
N LEU A 49 8.41 -18.33 1.56
CA LEU A 49 8.43 -19.66 2.17
C LEU A 49 7.55 -20.68 1.43
N ASN A 50 6.70 -20.21 0.50
CA ASN A 50 5.64 -20.98 -0.14
C ASN A 50 4.76 -21.73 0.89
N GLN A 51 4.45 -21.06 2.00
CA GLN A 51 3.66 -21.60 3.11
C GLN A 51 2.34 -20.85 3.27
N PRO A 52 1.25 -21.53 3.64
CA PRO A 52 -0.02 -20.88 3.92
C PRO A 52 0.09 -20.01 5.17
N LEU A 53 -0.33 -18.76 5.05
CA LEU A 53 -0.46 -17.80 6.16
C LEU A 53 -1.86 -17.86 6.78
N ALA A 54 -2.88 -17.98 5.93
CA ALA A 54 -4.28 -18.03 6.34
C ALA A 54 -5.15 -18.66 5.27
N THR A 55 -6.22 -19.33 5.68
CA THR A 55 -7.34 -19.72 4.80
C THR A 55 -8.52 -18.80 5.09
N LEU A 56 -9.17 -18.30 4.03
CA LEU A 56 -10.29 -17.36 4.14
C LEU A 56 -11.61 -18.12 4.03
N HIS A 57 -12.47 -17.95 5.03
CA HIS A 57 -13.74 -18.66 5.12
C HIS A 57 -14.95 -17.73 5.06
N GLY A 58 -16.10 -18.30 4.70
CA GLY A 58 -17.41 -17.65 4.73
C GLY A 58 -17.71 -16.77 3.50
N MET A 59 -18.90 -16.16 3.52
CA MET A 59 -19.46 -15.46 2.35
C MET A 59 -18.62 -14.27 1.86
N TRP A 60 -17.78 -13.70 2.73
CA TRP A 60 -16.92 -12.56 2.40
C TRP A 60 -15.52 -12.95 1.93
N ALA A 61 -15.17 -14.25 1.96
CA ALA A 61 -13.84 -14.72 1.58
C ALA A 61 -13.39 -14.25 0.18
N PRO A 62 -14.24 -14.23 -0.86
CA PRO A 62 -13.82 -13.70 -2.17
C PRO A 62 -13.46 -12.21 -2.16
N ASN A 63 -14.19 -11.41 -1.38
CA ASN A 63 -13.91 -9.98 -1.27
C ASN A 63 -12.65 -9.71 -0.44
N MET A 64 -12.46 -10.47 0.65
CA MET A 64 -11.24 -10.41 1.45
C MET A 64 -10.01 -10.85 0.63
N ALA A 65 -10.13 -11.91 -0.16
CA ALA A 65 -9.08 -12.36 -1.08
C ALA A 65 -8.66 -11.25 -2.05
N ARG A 66 -9.62 -10.60 -2.72
CA ARG A 66 -9.33 -9.47 -3.64
C ARG A 66 -8.68 -8.29 -2.92
N TYR A 67 -9.17 -7.94 -1.74
CA TYR A 67 -8.60 -6.86 -0.94
C TYR A 67 -7.15 -7.16 -0.54
N LEU A 68 -6.88 -8.37 -0.02
CA LEU A 68 -5.55 -8.79 0.39
C LEU A 68 -4.59 -8.98 -0.78
N ALA A 69 -5.09 -9.39 -1.95
CA ALA A 69 -4.30 -9.43 -3.18
C ALA A 69 -3.84 -8.02 -3.60
N ALA A 70 -4.73 -7.02 -3.51
CA ALA A 70 -4.39 -5.63 -3.82
C ALA A 70 -3.49 -5.00 -2.73
N MET A 71 -3.78 -5.25 -1.45
CA MET A 71 -3.08 -4.70 -0.29
C MET A 71 -1.87 -5.54 0.14
N GLY A 72 -1.08 -6.03 -0.82
CA GLY A 72 0.20 -6.69 -0.55
C GLY A 72 1.25 -5.80 0.13
N LYS A 73 2.37 -6.40 0.52
CA LYS A 73 3.53 -5.67 1.09
C LYS A 73 3.93 -4.43 0.27
N HIS A 74 3.97 -4.56 -1.06
CA HIS A 74 4.40 -3.46 -1.94
C HIS A 74 3.45 -2.26 -1.90
N SER A 75 2.14 -2.49 -1.97
CA SER A 75 1.15 -1.41 -1.87
C SER A 75 1.08 -0.83 -0.45
N GLY A 76 1.27 -1.64 0.58
CA GLY A 76 1.45 -1.16 1.95
C GLY A 76 2.61 -0.18 2.10
N LEU A 77 3.78 -0.49 1.51
CA LEU A 77 4.94 0.40 1.50
C LEU A 77 4.71 1.67 0.66
N ASN A 78 4.04 1.55 -0.49
CA ASN A 78 3.69 2.72 -1.32
C ASN A 78 2.69 3.64 -0.62
N LEU A 79 1.76 3.09 0.16
CA LEU A 79 0.86 3.89 1.00
C LEU A 79 1.65 4.64 2.08
N ALA A 80 2.61 3.97 2.71
CA ALA A 80 3.51 4.61 3.68
C ALA A 80 4.26 5.79 3.05
N GLU A 81 4.85 5.58 1.86
CA GLU A 81 5.57 6.60 1.11
C GLU A 81 4.68 7.80 0.75
N LEU A 82 3.45 7.53 0.29
CA LEU A 82 2.48 8.59 -0.01
C LEU A 82 2.15 9.43 1.23
N LEU A 83 1.82 8.77 2.35
CA LEU A 83 1.51 9.46 3.61
C LEU A 83 2.71 10.27 4.11
N TRP A 84 3.91 9.71 4.02
CA TRP A 84 5.14 10.39 4.41
C TRP A 84 5.36 11.67 3.60
N ARG A 85 5.15 11.64 2.27
CA ARG A 85 5.21 12.83 1.40
C ARG A 85 4.16 13.87 1.76
N ILE A 86 2.91 13.44 1.99
CA ILE A 86 1.83 14.31 2.48
C ILE A 86 2.21 14.96 3.82
N GLY A 87 2.96 14.23 4.65
CA GLY A 87 3.44 14.68 5.95
C GLY A 87 4.50 15.80 5.91
N GLY A 88 4.77 16.37 4.73
CA GLY A 88 5.67 17.52 4.56
C GLY A 88 7.03 17.16 3.97
N HIS A 89 7.22 15.92 3.53
CA HIS A 89 8.47 15.43 2.96
C HIS A 89 8.48 15.38 1.42
N GLY A 90 7.45 15.90 0.75
CA GLY A 90 7.39 16.02 -0.71
C GLY A 90 6.59 17.23 -1.18
N GLY A 91 6.84 17.66 -2.42
CA GLY A 91 6.03 18.67 -3.10
C GLY A 91 4.71 18.10 -3.65
N HIS A 92 3.90 18.95 -4.28
CA HIS A 92 2.66 18.51 -4.93
C HIS A 92 2.90 17.42 -6.00
N GLU A 93 3.91 17.60 -6.84
CA GLU A 93 4.28 16.62 -7.88
C GLU A 93 4.72 15.28 -7.27
N ASP A 94 5.41 15.32 -6.12
CA ASP A 94 5.84 14.12 -5.40
C ASP A 94 4.66 13.32 -4.86
N VAL A 95 3.65 13.99 -4.31
CA VAL A 95 2.42 13.37 -3.83
C VAL A 95 1.63 12.76 -4.99
N THR A 96 1.51 13.48 -6.11
CA THR A 96 0.82 12.99 -7.31
C THR A 96 1.49 11.73 -7.86
N ARG A 97 2.82 11.75 -7.99
CA ARG A 97 3.59 10.59 -8.43
C ARG A 97 3.45 9.40 -7.47
N ALA A 98 3.56 9.62 -6.16
CA ALA A 98 3.40 8.55 -5.17
C ALA A 98 1.98 7.98 -5.16
N SER A 99 0.97 8.81 -5.43
CA SER A 99 -0.43 8.37 -5.57
C SER A 99 -0.58 7.41 -6.76
N ILE A 100 0.02 7.74 -7.90
CA ILE A 100 0.01 6.88 -9.09
C ILE A 100 0.73 5.55 -8.81
N GLU A 101 1.89 5.58 -8.14
CA GLU A 101 2.62 4.35 -7.76
C GLU A 101 1.82 3.47 -6.80
N LEU A 102 1.10 4.06 -5.84
CA LEU A 102 0.16 3.34 -5.00
C LEU A 102 -0.94 2.68 -5.85
N LEU A 103 -1.62 3.42 -6.71
CA LEU A 103 -2.69 2.89 -7.56
C LEU A 103 -2.20 1.76 -8.48
N ARG A 104 -0.98 1.86 -9.01
CA ARG A 104 -0.34 0.78 -9.78
C ARG A 104 -0.10 -0.45 -8.93
N SER A 105 0.40 -0.29 -7.71
CA SER A 105 0.64 -1.41 -6.80
C SER A 105 -0.64 -2.08 -6.30
N LEU A 106 -1.76 -1.34 -6.26
CA LEU A 106 -3.09 -1.88 -6.00
C LEU A 106 -3.70 -2.59 -7.22
N GLY A 107 -3.03 -2.54 -8.38
CA GLY A 107 -3.54 -3.09 -9.65
C GLY A 107 -4.68 -2.28 -10.28
N LEU A 108 -4.88 -1.03 -9.84
CA LEU A 108 -5.95 -0.15 -10.33
C LEU A 108 -5.51 0.73 -11.50
N GLU A 109 -4.21 1.03 -11.58
CA GLU A 109 -3.62 1.80 -12.67
C GLU A 109 -2.72 0.87 -13.52
N PRO A 110 -2.94 0.78 -14.85
CA PRO A 110 -2.08 0.00 -15.72
C PRO A 110 -0.63 0.52 -15.70
N ARG A 111 0.35 -0.39 -15.69
CA ARG A 111 1.72 -0.01 -16.05
C ARG A 111 1.76 0.20 -17.56
N ASN A 112 2.10 1.41 -18.00
CA ASN A 112 2.34 1.68 -19.41
C ASN A 112 3.62 0.96 -19.86
N ASP A 113 3.55 -0.36 -20.10
CA ASP A 113 4.67 -1.17 -20.60
C ASP A 113 4.90 -0.95 -22.10
N ARG A 114 4.70 0.28 -22.61
CA ARG A 114 4.89 0.65 -24.01
C ARG A 114 6.36 0.94 -24.36
N TYR A 115 7.28 0.11 -23.88
CA TYR A 115 8.65 0.07 -24.41
C TYR A 115 9.10 -1.38 -24.60
N ARG A 116 8.84 -1.92 -25.80
CA ARG A 116 9.61 -3.05 -26.35
C ARG A 116 10.72 -2.46 -27.24
N PRO A 117 12.01 -2.52 -26.85
CA PRO A 117 13.07 -2.46 -27.83
C PRO A 117 12.98 -3.73 -28.68
N ARG A 118 12.96 -3.55 -30.02
CA ARG A 118 13.22 -4.63 -30.97
C ARG A 118 14.71 -4.90 -31.04
#